data_AF-A0A8E5IHR4-F1
#
_entry.id   AF-A0A8E5IHR4-F1
#
_cell.length_a   1.000
_cell.length_b   1.000
_cell.length_c   1.000
_cell.angle_alpha   90.00
_cell.angle_beta   90.00
_cell.angle_gamma   90.00
#
_symmetry.space_group_name_H-M   'P 1'
#
loop_
_entity.id
_entity.type
_entity.pdbx_description
1 polymer ?
#
loop_
_entity_poly.entity_id
_entity_poly.type
_entity_poly.pdbx_seq_one_letter_code
_entity_poly.pdbx_strand_id
1 'polypeptide(L)'
;MRLQVKTVTGLTKVRHRNEVGVTLASLSLSAKRVLFLALCQIDTKEMLNDDILEVDADFFSKTTTLDKYAAYAALKEGAKVLASTTLVLNRDDLKTLSNELGISTSKNKIPDRLDLNLTEFCAYYDHLATVRIKFTNTAKRYFSKLIGSENRYTTQVLKSVVILNSVNSTNLYQVIRKYYSLNPASKSFEISVDQLKEEMGLYNIENGEKVYRYPKYSFFIRDVINKSIREIIEKTEIRDIKFSVAGKKGRMVHMLRFDFSLNEDISLSDDEAKFLEEFDKKVL
;
A
#
# COMPACT_ATOMS: atom_id res chain seq x y z
N MET A 1 -13.20 20.43 -12.65
CA MET A 1 -12.20 19.80 -13.55
C MET A 1 -12.69 18.39 -13.84
N ARG A 2 -12.83 17.96 -15.11
CA ARG A 2 -13.29 16.59 -15.41
C ARG A 2 -12.18 15.62 -15.00
N LEU A 3 -12.48 14.67 -14.11
CA LEU A 3 -11.63 13.51 -13.86
C LEU A 3 -11.40 12.83 -15.21
N GLN A 4 -10.18 12.94 -15.75
CA GLN A 4 -9.80 12.16 -16.91
C GLN A 4 -9.73 10.72 -16.45
N VAL A 5 -10.60 9.86 -16.97
CA VAL A 5 -10.44 8.42 -16.89
C VAL A 5 -9.11 8.11 -17.57
N LYS A 6 -8.03 8.03 -16.78
CA LYS A 6 -6.71 7.68 -17.29
C LYS A 6 -6.83 6.28 -17.87
N THR A 7 -6.52 6.13 -19.15
CA THR A 7 -6.37 4.82 -19.77
C THR A 7 -5.33 4.05 -18.96
N VAL A 8 -5.77 3.03 -18.21
CA VAL A 8 -4.85 2.20 -17.43
C VAL A 8 -4.02 1.38 -18.39
N THR A 9 -2.76 1.76 -18.53
CA THR A 9 -1.75 0.98 -19.24
C THR A 9 -1.08 -0.01 -18.28
N GLY A 10 -0.37 -1.00 -18.82
CA GLY A 10 0.47 -1.91 -18.02
C GLY A 10 1.56 -1.21 -17.20
N LEU A 11 1.84 0.06 -17.49
CA LEU A 11 2.86 0.89 -16.83
C LEU A 11 2.26 1.85 -15.79
N THR A 12 0.93 1.85 -15.60
CA THR A 12 0.30 2.80 -14.67
C THR A 12 0.81 2.58 -13.26
N LYS A 13 1.41 3.62 -12.68
CA LYS A 13 1.95 3.58 -11.31
C LYS A 13 1.03 4.31 -10.34
N VAL A 14 0.98 3.76 -9.13
CA VAL A 14 0.29 4.35 -7.98
C VAL A 14 1.30 4.55 -6.88
N ARG A 15 1.16 5.65 -6.14
CA ARG A 15 2.10 6.02 -5.08
C ARG A 15 1.35 6.41 -3.82
N HIS A 16 1.96 6.11 -2.69
CA HIS A 16 1.51 6.54 -1.38
C HIS A 16 2.71 6.70 -0.46
N ARG A 17 2.54 7.47 0.61
CA ARG A 17 3.52 7.58 1.69
C ARG A 17 3.74 6.24 2.41
N ASN A 18 4.93 6.01 2.94
CA ASN A 18 5.27 4.74 3.60
C ASN A 18 4.48 4.53 4.90
N GLU A 19 4.14 5.62 5.58
CA GLU A 19 3.42 5.69 6.84
C GLU A 19 2.01 5.06 6.75
N VAL A 20 1.34 5.19 5.60
CA VAL A 20 0.02 4.57 5.39
C VAL A 20 0.11 3.07 5.03
N GLY A 21 1.31 2.52 4.85
CA GLY A 21 1.50 1.14 4.39
C GLY A 21 0.81 0.09 5.26
N VAL A 22 0.84 0.23 6.58
CA VAL A 22 0.17 -0.69 7.51
C VAL A 22 -1.35 -0.57 7.41
N THR A 23 -1.87 0.65 7.22
CA THR A 23 -3.29 0.88 6.96
C THR A 23 -3.72 0.12 5.70
N LEU A 24 -2.97 0.29 4.61
CA LEU A 24 -3.24 -0.41 3.35
C LEU A 24 -3.14 -1.93 3.51
N ALA A 25 -2.21 -2.42 4.33
CA ALA A 25 -2.04 -3.85 4.57
C ALA A 25 -3.23 -4.50 5.29
N SER A 26 -3.97 -3.74 6.09
CA SER A 26 -5.15 -4.20 6.84
C SER A 26 -6.42 -4.34 5.99
N LEU A 27 -6.45 -3.75 4.80
CA LEU A 27 -7.62 -3.76 3.92
C LEU A 27 -7.93 -5.15 3.35
N SER A 28 -9.22 -5.43 3.13
CA SER A 28 -9.66 -6.57 2.31
C SER A 28 -9.14 -6.43 0.88
N LEU A 29 -9.10 -7.54 0.15
CA LEU A 29 -8.65 -7.52 -1.24
C LEU A 29 -9.51 -6.61 -2.12
N SER A 30 -10.83 -6.63 -1.95
CA SER A 30 -11.72 -5.76 -2.73
C SER A 30 -11.53 -4.29 -2.36
N ALA A 31 -11.39 -3.97 -1.06
CA ALA A 31 -11.11 -2.62 -0.61
C ALA A 31 -9.80 -2.07 -1.18
N LYS A 32 -8.73 -2.88 -1.23
CA LYS A 32 -7.48 -2.48 -1.89
C LYS A 32 -7.69 -2.20 -3.36
N ARG A 33 -8.35 -3.10 -4.09
CA ARG A 33 -8.59 -2.93 -5.53
C ARG A 33 -9.35 -1.64 -5.80
N VAL A 34 -10.42 -1.38 -5.06
CA VAL A 34 -11.20 -0.14 -5.15
C VAL A 34 -10.31 1.07 -4.88
N LEU A 35 -9.56 1.04 -3.78
CA LEU A 35 -8.71 2.14 -3.37
C LEU A 35 -7.64 2.45 -4.42
N PHE A 36 -6.89 1.45 -4.88
CA PHE A 36 -5.81 1.68 -5.84
C PHE A 36 -6.31 2.11 -7.23
N LEU A 37 -7.51 1.68 -7.63
CA LEU A 37 -8.19 2.19 -8.84
C LEU A 37 -8.70 3.64 -8.67
N ALA A 38 -9.02 4.06 -7.45
CA ALA A 38 -9.27 5.47 -7.19
C ALA A 38 -7.96 6.27 -7.20
N LEU A 39 -6.91 5.79 -6.52
CA LEU A 39 -5.62 6.46 -6.43
C LEU A 39 -4.94 6.64 -7.79
N CYS A 40 -5.18 5.77 -8.77
CA CYS A 40 -4.59 5.92 -10.11
C CYS A 40 -5.11 7.15 -10.87
N GLN A 41 -6.25 7.72 -10.46
CA GLN A 41 -6.84 8.92 -11.05
C GLN A 41 -6.18 10.20 -10.53
N ILE A 42 -5.43 10.11 -9.42
CA ILE A 42 -4.79 11.25 -8.77
C ILE A 42 -3.46 11.59 -9.46
N ASP A 43 -3.14 12.89 -9.55
CA ASP A 43 -1.76 13.32 -9.74
C ASP A 43 -1.06 13.39 -8.38
N THR A 44 -0.12 12.47 -8.15
CA THR A 44 0.61 12.35 -6.89
C THR A 44 1.56 13.53 -6.62
N LYS A 45 1.84 14.36 -7.63
CA LYS A 45 2.74 15.52 -7.52
C LYS A 45 2.05 16.73 -6.89
N GLU A 46 0.77 16.88 -7.16
CA GLU A 46 -0.05 17.99 -6.67
C GLU A 46 -0.78 17.60 -5.39
N MET A 47 -1.33 18.58 -4.67
CA MET A 47 -2.20 18.31 -3.53
C MET A 47 -3.56 17.83 -4.06
N LEU A 48 -4.12 16.78 -3.46
CA LEU A 48 -5.45 16.33 -3.85
C LEU A 48 -6.49 17.40 -3.45
N ASN A 49 -7.29 17.83 -4.40
CA ASN A 49 -8.42 18.73 -4.17
C ASN A 49 -9.55 18.01 -3.41
N ASP A 50 -10.65 18.71 -3.13
CA ASP A 50 -11.88 18.11 -2.58
C ASP A 50 -12.68 17.26 -3.59
N ASP A 51 -12.00 16.74 -4.62
CA ASP A 51 -12.61 15.97 -5.69
C ASP A 51 -13.11 14.61 -5.19
N ILE A 52 -14.26 14.20 -5.73
CA ILE A 52 -14.86 12.88 -5.50
C ILE A 52 -14.33 11.93 -6.56
N LEU A 53 -13.61 10.90 -6.16
CA LEU A 53 -13.09 9.87 -7.07
C LEU A 53 -14.15 8.81 -7.32
N GLU A 54 -14.22 8.31 -8.56
CA GLU A 54 -15.22 7.33 -8.97
C GLU A 54 -14.55 6.05 -9.50
N VAL A 55 -15.06 4.89 -9.09
CA VAL A 55 -14.64 3.59 -9.65
C VAL A 55 -15.89 2.85 -10.08
N ASP A 56 -16.12 2.77 -11.38
CA ASP A 56 -17.23 2.02 -11.96
C ASP A 56 -16.89 0.52 -12.13
N ALA A 57 -17.92 -0.31 -12.18
CA ALA A 57 -17.78 -1.76 -12.25
C ALA A 57 -17.16 -2.27 -13.55
N ASP A 58 -17.33 -1.56 -14.66
CA ASP A 58 -16.77 -1.98 -15.95
C ASP A 58 -15.25 -1.76 -15.95
N PHE A 59 -14.80 -0.59 -15.48
CA PHE A 59 -13.40 -0.30 -15.24
C PHE A 59 -12.77 -1.25 -14.22
N PHE A 60 -13.47 -1.51 -13.10
CA PHE A 60 -13.01 -2.45 -12.08
C PHE A 60 -12.85 -3.88 -12.64
N SER A 61 -13.88 -4.39 -13.32
CA SER A 61 -13.90 -5.72 -13.93
C SER A 61 -12.77 -5.88 -14.94
N LYS A 62 -12.61 -4.93 -15.86
CA LYS A 62 -11.56 -4.95 -16.89
C LYS A 62 -10.15 -4.97 -16.29
N THR A 63 -9.93 -4.18 -15.24
CA THR A 63 -8.58 -4.04 -14.66
C THR A 63 -8.23 -5.19 -13.71
N THR A 64 -9.22 -5.75 -13.00
CA THR A 64 -9.04 -6.87 -12.06
C THR A 64 -9.20 -8.24 -12.70
N THR A 65 -9.66 -8.31 -13.95
CA THR A 65 -10.01 -9.56 -14.68
C THR A 65 -11.12 -10.39 -14.03
N LEU A 66 -11.89 -9.79 -13.12
CA LEU A 66 -13.08 -10.42 -12.54
C LEU A 66 -14.26 -10.35 -13.50
N ASP A 67 -15.12 -11.37 -13.47
CA ASP A 67 -16.40 -11.29 -14.16
C ASP A 67 -17.27 -10.17 -13.57
N LYS A 68 -18.28 -9.72 -14.33
CA LYS A 68 -19.11 -8.58 -13.95
C LYS A 68 -19.82 -8.78 -12.61
N TYR A 69 -20.30 -9.99 -12.32
CA TYR A 69 -21.03 -10.26 -11.09
C TYR A 69 -20.09 -10.19 -9.87
N ALA A 70 -18.93 -10.84 -9.96
CA ALA A 70 -17.90 -10.77 -8.92
C ALA A 70 -17.38 -9.33 -8.73
N ALA A 71 -17.24 -8.56 -9.82
CA ALA A 71 -16.83 -7.16 -9.76
C ALA A 71 -17.83 -6.30 -8.97
N TYR A 72 -19.14 -6.45 -9.20
CA TYR A 72 -20.17 -5.73 -8.43
C TYR A 72 -20.11 -6.05 -6.93
N ALA A 73 -20.03 -7.33 -6.59
CA ALA A 73 -19.94 -7.76 -5.19
C ALA A 73 -18.69 -7.21 -4.52
N ALA A 74 -17.55 -7.27 -5.21
CA ALA A 74 -16.27 -6.75 -4.74
C ALA A 74 -16.28 -5.22 -4.55
N LEU A 75 -16.89 -4.46 -5.47
CA LEU A 75 -17.06 -3.01 -5.33
C LEU A 75 -17.87 -2.65 -4.07
N LYS A 76 -19.00 -3.34 -3.87
CA LYS A 76 -19.88 -3.08 -2.72
C LYS A 76 -19.22 -3.41 -1.39
N GLU A 77 -18.50 -4.54 -1.32
CA GLU A 77 -17.71 -4.91 -0.15
C GLU A 77 -16.55 -3.94 0.10
N GLY A 78 -15.81 -3.59 -0.96
CA GLY A 78 -14.70 -2.66 -0.87
C GLY A 78 -15.14 -1.27 -0.40
N ALA A 79 -16.26 -0.76 -0.90
CA ALA A 79 -16.83 0.52 -0.44
C ALA A 79 -17.20 0.48 1.04
N LYS A 80 -17.87 -0.59 1.49
CA LYS A 80 -18.25 -0.78 2.90
C LYS A 80 -17.02 -0.79 3.81
N VAL A 81 -15.97 -1.53 3.44
CA VAL A 81 -14.74 -1.58 4.23
C VAL A 81 -14.08 -0.21 4.30
N LEU A 82 -13.86 0.44 3.14
CA LEU A 82 -13.20 1.73 3.06
C LEU A 82 -13.94 2.83 3.86
N ALA A 83 -15.27 2.81 3.86
CA ALA A 83 -16.08 3.74 4.65
C ALA A 83 -15.83 3.66 6.16
N SER A 84 -15.40 2.48 6.65
CA SER A 84 -15.11 2.22 8.06
C SER A 84 -13.63 2.20 8.41
N THR A 85 -12.74 2.37 7.42
CA THR A 85 -11.29 2.27 7.65
C THR A 85 -10.76 3.52 8.36
N THR A 86 -10.01 3.30 9.44
CA THR A 86 -9.18 4.31 10.09
C THR A 86 -7.70 4.14 9.74
N LEU A 87 -6.97 5.25 9.71
CA LEU A 87 -5.52 5.27 9.55
C LEU A 87 -4.85 4.58 10.75
N VAL A 88 -4.01 3.61 10.47
CA VAL A 88 -3.14 2.93 11.42
C VAL A 88 -1.74 3.50 11.27
N LEU A 89 -1.32 4.29 12.25
CA LEU A 89 -0.04 4.98 12.29
C LEU A 89 0.79 4.47 13.47
N ASN A 90 2.11 4.37 13.29
CA ASN A 90 3.01 4.05 14.40
C ASN A 90 3.19 5.27 15.32
N ARG A 91 3.86 5.08 16.47
CA ARG A 91 4.03 6.14 17.48
C ARG A 91 4.77 7.37 16.96
N ASP A 92 5.77 7.19 16.10
CA ASP A 92 6.56 8.28 15.54
C ASP A 92 5.76 9.07 14.49
N ASP A 93 4.98 8.37 13.67
CA ASP A 93 4.08 8.97 12.68
C ASP A 93 2.93 9.71 13.39
N LEU A 94 2.38 9.15 14.46
CA LEU A 94 1.37 9.81 15.30
C LEU A 94 1.91 11.08 15.93
N LYS A 95 3.16 11.05 16.42
CA LYS A 95 3.81 12.24 16.98
C LYS A 95 3.99 13.33 15.92
N THR A 96 4.44 12.95 14.72
CA THR A 96 4.62 13.87 13.60
C THR A 96 3.28 14.50 13.20
N LEU A 97 2.25 13.66 13.02
CA LEU A 97 0.91 14.13 12.68
C LEU A 97 0.29 14.99 13.78
N SER A 98 0.48 14.64 15.05
CA SER A 98 -0.04 15.44 16.18
C SER A 98 0.57 16.85 16.18
N ASN A 99 1.86 16.97 15.87
CA ASN A 99 2.52 18.27 15.71
C ASN A 99 1.92 19.06 14.55
N GLU A 100 1.73 18.41 13.39
CA GLU A 100 1.11 19.05 12.21
C GLU A 100 -0.32 19.51 12.45
N LEU A 101 -1.08 18.78 13.26
CA LEU A 101 -2.46 19.11 13.62
C LEU A 101 -2.55 20.13 14.77
N GLY A 102 -1.41 20.58 15.32
CA GLY A 102 -1.38 21.53 16.44
C GLY A 102 -1.88 20.93 17.77
N ILE A 103 -1.93 19.60 17.88
CA ILE A 103 -2.27 18.91 19.12
C ILE A 103 -1.01 18.98 20.01
N SER A 104 -1.08 19.70 21.13
CA SER A 104 0.09 19.96 22.00
C SER A 104 0.78 18.67 22.48
N THR A 105 1.93 18.35 21.88
CA THR A 105 2.74 17.16 22.18
C THR A 105 3.84 17.46 23.21
N SER A 106 3.46 17.76 24.46
CA SER A 106 4.43 17.50 25.54
C SER A 106 4.76 16.00 25.58
N LYS A 107 5.98 15.59 25.96
CA LYS A 107 6.45 14.18 25.94
C LYS A 107 5.48 13.15 26.55
N ASN A 108 4.56 13.58 27.41
CA ASN A 108 3.57 12.74 28.11
C ASN A 108 2.10 12.95 27.66
N LYS A 109 1.83 13.64 26.53
CA LYS A 109 0.46 13.92 26.04
C LYS A 109 0.22 13.46 24.59
N ILE A 110 1.02 12.55 24.06
CA ILE A 110 0.75 11.93 22.76
C ILE A 110 -0.40 10.95 22.98
N PRO A 111 -1.51 11.02 22.22
CA PRO A 111 -2.58 10.06 22.35
C PRO A 111 -2.09 8.66 22.00
N ASP A 112 -2.46 7.66 22.82
CA ASP A 112 -2.14 6.24 22.54
C ASP A 112 -2.82 5.76 21.25
N ARG A 113 -3.93 6.41 20.86
CA ARG A 113 -4.64 6.17 19.60
C ARG A 113 -5.26 7.46 19.07
N LEU A 114 -5.17 7.67 17.76
CA LEU A 114 -5.87 8.74 17.06
C LEU A 114 -6.65 8.12 15.89
N ASP A 115 -7.96 7.95 16.07
CA ASP A 115 -8.82 7.33 15.06
C ASP A 115 -9.16 8.35 13.98
N LEU A 116 -8.39 8.31 12.89
CA LEU A 116 -8.60 9.19 11.76
C LEU A 116 -9.16 8.37 10.60
N ASN A 117 -10.38 8.69 10.18
CA ASN A 117 -10.97 8.01 9.04
C ASN A 117 -10.15 8.25 7.77
N LEU A 118 -10.03 7.20 6.96
CA LEU A 118 -9.43 7.28 5.63
C LEU A 118 -10.30 8.14 4.70
N THR A 119 -11.62 7.96 4.76
CA THR A 119 -12.59 8.64 3.89
C THR A 119 -13.54 9.52 4.67
N GLU A 120 -13.90 10.69 4.14
CA GLU A 120 -15.07 11.45 4.59
C GLU A 120 -16.34 10.69 4.25
N PHE A 121 -16.39 10.12 3.04
CA PHE A 121 -17.38 9.13 2.67
C PHE A 121 -16.83 8.16 1.63
N CYS A 122 -17.38 6.95 1.64
CA CYS A 122 -17.23 5.98 0.57
C CYS A 122 -18.59 5.30 0.38
N ALA A 123 -19.18 5.46 -0.81
CA ALA A 123 -20.54 5.02 -1.08
C ALA A 123 -20.62 4.27 -2.41
N TYR A 124 -21.35 3.15 -2.41
CA TYR A 124 -21.70 2.42 -3.62
C TYR A 124 -23.09 2.83 -4.09
N TYR A 125 -23.23 3.15 -5.37
CA TYR A 125 -24.48 3.55 -6.00
C TYR A 125 -24.98 2.41 -6.90
N ASP A 126 -25.92 1.60 -6.40
CA ASP A 126 -26.39 0.39 -7.10
C ASP A 126 -26.87 0.68 -8.54
N HIS A 127 -27.57 1.80 -8.75
CA HIS A 127 -28.11 2.18 -10.07
C HIS A 127 -27.04 2.64 -11.08
N LEU A 128 -25.89 3.11 -10.61
CA LEU A 128 -24.76 3.52 -11.46
C LEU A 128 -23.69 2.45 -11.55
N ALA A 129 -23.75 1.45 -10.66
CA ALA A 129 -22.73 0.43 -10.56
C ALA A 129 -21.33 1.02 -10.24
N THR A 130 -21.31 2.09 -9.44
CA THR A 130 -20.11 2.91 -9.18
C THR A 130 -19.89 3.13 -7.69
N VAL A 131 -18.63 3.08 -7.26
CA VAL A 131 -18.19 3.55 -5.95
C VAL A 131 -17.71 4.99 -6.07
N ARG A 132 -18.15 5.87 -5.16
CA ARG A 132 -17.61 7.22 -4.99
C ARG A 132 -16.87 7.35 -3.68
N ILE A 133 -15.68 7.95 -3.72
CA ILE A 133 -14.79 8.10 -2.58
C ILE A 133 -14.41 9.56 -2.42
N LYS A 134 -14.55 10.09 -1.22
CA LYS A 134 -13.94 11.36 -0.82
C LYS A 134 -13.01 11.12 0.37
N PHE A 135 -11.73 11.42 0.21
CA PHE A 135 -10.75 11.28 1.28
C PHE A 135 -10.84 12.40 2.30
N THR A 136 -10.53 12.10 3.56
CA THR A 136 -10.36 13.14 4.59
C THR A 136 -9.16 14.02 4.28
N ASN A 137 -9.17 15.27 4.74
CA ASN A 137 -8.04 16.18 4.59
C ASN A 137 -6.73 15.60 5.15
N THR A 138 -6.80 14.77 6.18
CA THR A 138 -5.64 14.06 6.72
C THR A 138 -5.17 12.95 5.78
N ALA A 139 -6.08 12.10 5.29
CA ALA A 139 -5.74 11.01 4.37
C ALA A 139 -5.10 11.50 3.06
N LYS A 140 -5.58 12.64 2.52
CA LYS A 140 -5.03 13.25 1.28
C LYS A 140 -3.51 13.41 1.32
N ARG A 141 -2.94 13.74 2.48
CA ARG A 141 -1.49 13.96 2.66
C ARG A 141 -0.65 12.71 2.36
N TYR A 142 -1.24 11.53 2.53
CA TYR A 142 -0.54 10.27 2.28
C TYR A 142 -0.61 9.82 0.82
N PHE A 143 -1.42 10.47 -0.02
CA PHE A 143 -1.62 10.10 -1.42
C PHE A 143 -1.23 11.20 -2.42
N SER A 144 -0.87 12.38 -1.93
CA SER A 144 -0.64 13.58 -2.74
C SER A 144 0.60 14.33 -2.25
N LYS A 145 1.13 15.24 -3.07
CA LYS A 145 2.39 15.97 -2.81
C LYS A 145 3.54 15.05 -2.41
N LEU A 146 3.78 14.02 -3.23
CA LEU A 146 4.80 12.98 -2.98
C LEU A 146 6.19 13.34 -3.57
N ILE A 147 6.37 14.55 -4.09
CA ILE A 147 7.67 15.09 -4.56
C ILE A 147 8.29 15.99 -3.48
N GLY A 148 9.59 15.87 -3.24
CA GLY A 148 10.38 16.78 -2.40
C GLY A 148 11.05 16.08 -1.21
N SER A 149 11.57 16.86 -0.26
CA SER A 149 12.40 16.44 0.90
C SER A 149 11.74 15.47 1.89
N GLU A 150 10.52 15.02 1.61
CA GLU A 150 9.72 14.11 2.43
C GLU A 150 9.83 12.68 1.85
N ASN A 151 11.08 12.22 1.70
CA ASN A 151 11.58 11.04 0.96
C ASN A 151 11.08 9.65 1.46
N ARG A 152 9.77 9.46 1.63
CA ARG A 152 9.18 8.22 2.17
C ARG A 152 7.91 7.83 1.44
N TYR A 153 8.02 7.43 0.18
CA TYR A 153 6.90 6.88 -0.58
C TYR A 153 7.18 5.49 -1.13
N THR A 154 6.10 4.76 -1.38
CA THR A 154 6.09 3.46 -2.05
C THR A 154 5.41 3.64 -3.39
N THR A 155 6.12 3.29 -4.46
CA THR A 155 5.58 3.25 -5.83
C THR A 155 5.27 1.81 -6.20
N GLN A 156 4.07 1.54 -6.72
CA GLN A 156 3.61 0.21 -7.14
C GLN A 156 3.07 0.26 -8.57
N VAL A 157 3.09 -0.88 -9.29
CA VAL A 157 2.40 -1.01 -10.58
C VAL A 157 0.93 -1.34 -10.30
N LEU A 158 0.01 -0.51 -10.77
CA LEU A 158 -1.43 -0.64 -10.50
C LEU A 158 -1.94 -2.03 -10.87
N LYS A 159 -1.60 -2.50 -12.08
CA LYS A 159 -2.04 -3.81 -12.58
C LYS A 159 -1.62 -4.94 -11.64
N SER A 160 -0.37 -4.92 -11.17
CA SER A 160 0.17 -5.91 -10.24
C SER A 160 -0.56 -5.91 -8.89
N VAL A 161 -0.92 -4.74 -8.36
CA VAL A 161 -1.67 -4.65 -7.11
C VAL A 161 -3.06 -5.28 -7.25
N VAL A 162 -3.74 -5.03 -8.37
CA VAL A 162 -5.16 -5.41 -8.51
C VAL A 162 -5.38 -6.85 -8.98
N ILE A 163 -4.39 -7.50 -9.63
CA ILE A 163 -4.51 -8.88 -10.12
C ILE A 163 -4.10 -9.95 -9.09
N LEU A 164 -3.35 -9.57 -8.04
CA LEU A 164 -3.03 -10.49 -6.95
C LEU A 164 -4.33 -10.90 -6.24
N ASN A 165 -4.46 -12.18 -5.90
CA ASN A 165 -5.68 -12.77 -5.34
C ASN A 165 -5.59 -13.08 -3.85
N SER A 166 -4.42 -12.85 -3.24
CA SER A 166 -4.18 -13.05 -1.82
C SER A 166 -3.79 -11.74 -1.15
N VAL A 167 -4.43 -11.44 -0.02
CA VAL A 167 -4.08 -10.28 0.82
C VAL A 167 -2.61 -10.33 1.23
N ASN A 168 -2.10 -11.52 1.56
CA ASN A 168 -0.69 -11.73 1.92
C ASN A 168 0.25 -11.43 0.74
N SER A 169 -0.13 -11.83 -0.47
CA SER A 169 0.66 -11.56 -1.68
C SER A 169 0.71 -10.07 -1.97
N THR A 170 -0.44 -9.38 -1.91
CA THR A 170 -0.49 -7.92 -2.06
C THR A 170 0.34 -7.21 -0.99
N ASN A 171 0.31 -7.70 0.25
CA ASN A 171 1.09 -7.13 1.35
C ASN A 171 2.59 -7.33 1.17
N LEU A 172 3.03 -8.54 0.81
CA LEU A 172 4.45 -8.79 0.56
C LEU A 172 4.95 -8.00 -0.65
N TYR A 173 4.14 -7.90 -1.72
CA TYR A 173 4.43 -7.07 -2.88
C TYR A 173 4.62 -5.60 -2.46
N GLN A 174 3.72 -5.04 -1.65
CA GLN A 174 3.85 -3.68 -1.13
C GLN A 174 5.16 -3.50 -0.34
N VAL A 175 5.55 -4.44 0.52
CA VAL A 175 6.81 -4.38 1.26
C VAL A 175 8.01 -4.37 0.32
N ILE A 176 8.06 -5.29 -0.66
CA ILE A 176 9.16 -5.32 -1.64
C ILE A 176 9.23 -4.00 -2.41
N ARG A 177 8.09 -3.48 -2.86
CA ARG A 177 8.01 -2.20 -3.59
C ARG A 177 8.38 -0.99 -2.75
N LYS A 178 8.12 -1.02 -1.43
CA LYS A 178 8.57 -0.01 -0.48
C LYS A 178 10.10 0.04 -0.43
N TYR A 179 10.75 -1.11 -0.21
CA TYR A 179 12.22 -1.17 -0.18
C TYR A 179 12.84 -0.83 -1.54
N TYR A 180 12.20 -1.25 -2.64
CA TYR A 180 12.60 -0.85 -3.97
C TYR A 180 12.52 0.67 -4.19
N SER A 181 11.46 1.32 -3.68
CA SER A 181 11.28 2.77 -3.82
C SER A 181 12.29 3.55 -2.96
N LEU A 182 12.70 2.99 -1.81
CA LEU A 182 13.71 3.59 -0.94
C LEU A 182 15.12 3.51 -1.52
N ASN A 183 15.46 2.41 -2.20
CA ASN A 183 16.75 2.23 -2.85
C ASN A 183 16.61 1.42 -4.14
N PRO A 184 16.32 2.05 -5.29
CA PRO A 184 16.10 1.35 -6.56
C PRO A 184 17.35 0.62 -7.08
N ALA A 185 18.55 1.07 -6.68
CA ALA A 185 19.82 0.44 -7.02
C ALA A 185 20.00 -0.89 -6.27
N SER A 186 19.53 -0.96 -5.02
CA SER A 186 19.55 -2.21 -4.25
C SER A 186 18.37 -3.10 -4.64
N LYS A 187 18.69 -4.22 -5.29
CA LYS A 187 17.72 -5.29 -5.59
C LYS A 187 17.58 -6.29 -4.43
N SER A 188 17.85 -5.83 -3.21
CA SER A 188 17.77 -6.63 -1.99
C SER A 188 17.50 -5.77 -0.76
N PHE A 189 16.95 -6.37 0.30
CA PHE A 189 16.79 -5.75 1.60
C PHE A 189 16.80 -6.78 2.73
N GLU A 190 17.15 -6.33 3.93
CA GLU A 190 17.02 -7.10 5.17
C GLU A 190 15.88 -6.56 6.02
N ILE A 191 15.11 -7.46 6.62
CA ILE A 191 13.99 -7.13 7.52
C ILE A 191 13.86 -8.18 8.61
N SER A 192 13.52 -7.73 9.83
CA SER A 192 13.27 -8.68 10.92
C SER A 192 11.96 -9.42 10.68
N VAL A 193 11.86 -10.65 11.19
CA VAL A 193 10.63 -11.48 11.04
C VAL A 193 9.42 -10.76 11.64
N ASP A 194 9.60 -10.10 12.78
CA ASP A 194 8.52 -9.38 13.46
C ASP A 194 8.13 -8.13 12.69
N GLN A 195 9.10 -7.31 12.25
CA GLN A 195 8.81 -6.15 11.41
C GLN A 195 8.12 -6.53 10.10
N LEU A 196 8.53 -7.62 9.46
CA LEU A 196 7.87 -8.11 8.24
C LEU A 196 6.41 -8.49 8.51
N LYS A 197 6.12 -9.18 9.61
CA LYS A 197 4.73 -9.49 10.01
C LYS A 197 3.93 -8.22 10.28
N GLU A 198 4.53 -7.22 10.91
CA GLU A 198 3.87 -5.94 11.18
C GLU A 198 3.57 -5.16 9.89
N GLU A 199 4.54 -5.02 8.99
CA GLU A 199 4.35 -4.35 7.71
C GLU A 199 3.33 -5.07 6.82
N MET A 200 3.23 -6.39 6.95
CA MET A 200 2.22 -7.21 6.27
C MET A 200 0.87 -7.27 7.01
N GLY A 201 0.69 -6.58 8.15
CA GLY A 201 -0.56 -6.58 8.92
C GLY A 201 -0.95 -7.95 9.50
N LEU A 202 0.02 -8.82 9.80
CA LEU A 202 -0.19 -10.20 10.25
C LEU A 202 -0.31 -10.32 11.77
N TYR A 203 -1.08 -9.43 12.37
CA TYR A 203 -1.34 -9.41 13.80
C TYR A 203 -2.78 -8.97 14.06
N ASN A 204 -3.25 -9.27 15.27
CA ASN A 204 -4.46 -8.69 15.85
C ASN A 204 -4.08 -8.00 17.17
N ILE A 205 -4.94 -7.12 17.65
CA ILE A 205 -4.82 -6.55 18.99
C ILE A 205 -5.84 -7.28 19.86
N GLU A 206 -5.35 -8.04 20.84
CA GLU A 206 -6.16 -8.80 21.79
C GLU A 206 -5.81 -8.28 23.19
N ASN A 207 -6.80 -7.80 23.96
CA ASN A 207 -6.59 -7.20 25.29
C ASN A 207 -5.52 -6.08 25.33
N GLY A 208 -5.37 -5.32 24.25
CA GLY A 208 -4.36 -4.25 24.15
C GLY A 208 -2.97 -4.74 23.74
N GLU A 209 -2.77 -6.04 23.56
CA GLU A 209 -1.49 -6.63 23.16
C GLU A 209 -1.50 -7.14 21.72
N LYS A 210 -0.33 -7.08 21.07
CA LYS A 210 -0.14 -7.55 19.70
C LYS A 210 0.03 -9.06 19.67
N VAL A 211 -0.92 -9.76 19.04
CA VAL A 211 -0.88 -11.21 18.84
C VAL A 211 -0.65 -11.51 17.35
N TYR A 212 0.47 -12.14 17.02
CA TYR A 212 0.80 -12.50 15.64
C TYR A 212 -0.04 -13.67 15.13
N ARG A 213 -0.61 -13.53 13.93
CA ARG A 213 -1.43 -14.58 13.27
C ARG A 213 -0.65 -15.86 12.96
N TYR A 214 0.66 -15.73 12.73
CA TYR A 214 1.57 -16.85 12.46
C TYR A 214 2.72 -16.87 13.48
N PRO A 215 2.50 -17.39 14.71
CA PRO A 215 3.54 -17.40 15.74
C PRO A 215 4.74 -18.25 15.34
N LYS A 216 4.51 -19.44 14.76
CA LYS A 216 5.57 -20.36 14.34
C LYS A 216 6.20 -19.91 13.01
N TYR A 217 7.52 -19.74 13.01
CA TYR A 217 8.29 -19.35 11.82
C TYR A 217 8.04 -20.27 10.61
N SER A 218 8.00 -21.59 10.81
CA SER A 218 7.77 -22.54 9.72
C SER A 218 6.41 -22.36 9.03
N PHE A 219 5.35 -22.05 9.78
CA PHE A 219 4.03 -21.76 9.22
C PHE A 219 4.01 -20.41 8.52
N PHE A 220 4.65 -19.39 9.10
CA PHE A 220 4.81 -18.11 8.43
C PHE A 220 5.50 -18.26 7.07
N ILE A 221 6.61 -18.99 7.00
CA ILE A 221 7.32 -19.23 5.74
C ILE A 221 6.47 -20.03 4.75
N ARG A 222 5.92 -21.18 5.16
CA ARG A 222 5.18 -22.08 4.27
C ARG A 222 3.88 -21.45 3.75
N ASP A 223 3.09 -20.88 4.66
CA ASP A 223 1.71 -20.49 4.38
C ASP A 223 1.57 -19.03 3.94
N VAL A 224 2.57 -18.19 4.25
CA VAL A 224 2.58 -16.77 3.85
C VAL A 224 3.65 -16.53 2.81
N ILE A 225 4.93 -16.62 3.17
CA ILE A 225 6.03 -16.15 2.32
C ILE A 225 6.12 -16.94 1.00
N ASN A 226 6.20 -18.26 1.06
CA ASN A 226 6.38 -19.10 -0.13
C ASN A 226 5.18 -19.01 -1.09
N LYS A 227 3.95 -18.99 -0.56
CA LYS A 227 2.73 -18.84 -1.38
C LYS A 227 2.67 -17.46 -2.03
N SER A 228 3.01 -16.41 -1.27
CA SER A 228 3.02 -15.04 -1.75
C SER A 228 4.06 -14.82 -2.84
N ILE A 229 5.29 -15.30 -2.64
CA ILE A 229 6.36 -15.23 -3.63
C ILE A 229 5.93 -15.88 -4.95
N ARG A 230 5.37 -17.09 -4.89
CA ARG A 230 4.93 -17.82 -6.08
C ARG A 230 3.92 -17.00 -6.90
N GLU A 231 2.90 -16.47 -6.22
CA GLU A 231 1.87 -15.67 -6.90
C GLU A 231 2.43 -14.35 -7.45
N ILE A 232 3.31 -13.68 -6.70
CA ILE A 232 3.93 -12.42 -7.14
C ILE A 232 4.76 -12.64 -8.40
N ILE A 233 5.59 -13.69 -8.43
CA ILE A 233 6.41 -14.03 -9.61
C ILE A 233 5.54 -14.36 -10.83
N GLU A 234 4.44 -15.09 -10.61
CA GLU A 234 3.54 -15.50 -11.69
C GLU A 234 2.80 -14.33 -12.33
N LYS A 235 2.37 -13.35 -11.51
CA LYS A 235 1.39 -12.34 -11.95
C LYS A 235 1.96 -10.94 -12.13
N THR A 236 3.07 -10.60 -11.49
CA THR A 236 3.56 -9.21 -11.43
C THR A 236 4.80 -8.98 -12.29
N GLU A 237 5.30 -7.76 -12.27
CA GLU A 237 6.56 -7.38 -12.92
C GLU A 237 7.82 -7.91 -12.23
N ILE A 238 7.70 -8.46 -11.02
CA ILE A 238 8.82 -9.03 -10.27
C ILE A 238 9.04 -10.47 -10.76
N ARG A 239 10.23 -10.79 -11.26
CA ARG A 239 10.52 -12.07 -11.93
C ARG A 239 11.15 -13.12 -11.04
N ASP A 240 11.96 -12.70 -10.09
CA ASP A 240 12.57 -13.59 -9.11
C ASP A 240 12.44 -12.95 -7.74
N ILE A 241 12.16 -13.77 -6.73
CA ILE A 241 12.22 -13.41 -5.33
C ILE A 241 12.77 -14.61 -4.59
N LYS A 242 13.92 -14.40 -3.96
CA LYS A 242 14.54 -15.37 -3.05
C LYS A 242 14.64 -14.73 -1.68
N PHE A 243 14.60 -15.57 -0.65
CA PHE A 243 14.92 -15.12 0.70
C PHE A 243 15.87 -16.09 1.38
N SER A 244 16.70 -15.55 2.26
CA SER A 244 17.67 -16.30 3.06
C SER A 244 17.67 -15.79 4.50
N VAL A 245 18.24 -16.59 5.41
CA VAL A 245 18.40 -16.19 6.82
C VAL A 245 19.64 -15.31 6.95
N ALA A 246 19.42 -14.03 7.24
CA ALA A 246 20.50 -13.06 7.46
C ALA A 246 20.97 -13.03 8.92
N GLY A 247 20.12 -13.43 9.87
CA GLY A 247 20.45 -13.36 11.29
C GLY A 247 19.57 -14.21 12.18
N LYS A 248 20.17 -14.73 13.25
CA LYS A 248 19.51 -15.53 14.29
C LYS A 248 19.69 -14.87 15.66
N LYS A 249 18.69 -15.00 16.53
CA LYS A 249 18.76 -14.67 17.95
C LYS A 249 18.62 -15.97 18.73
N GLY A 250 19.75 -16.50 19.20
CA GLY A 250 19.83 -17.88 19.72
C GLY A 250 19.49 -18.90 18.62
N ARG A 251 18.55 -19.82 18.90
CA ARG A 251 18.10 -20.83 17.92
C ARG A 251 17.04 -20.30 16.94
N MET A 252 16.49 -19.10 17.18
CA MET A 252 15.39 -18.57 16.37
C MET A 252 15.91 -17.68 15.24
N VAL A 253 15.32 -17.80 14.06
CA VAL A 253 15.53 -16.87 12.95
C VAL A 253 14.93 -15.52 13.32
N HIS A 254 15.73 -14.47 13.24
CA HIS A 254 15.33 -13.11 13.58
C HIS A 254 15.31 -12.18 12.36
N MET A 255 16.23 -12.36 11.41
CA MET A 255 16.39 -11.50 10.24
C MET A 255 16.35 -12.31 8.96
N LEU A 256 15.61 -11.81 7.97
CA LEU A 256 15.56 -12.36 6.61
C LEU A 256 16.15 -11.34 5.64
N ARG A 257 16.89 -11.84 4.65
CA ARG A 257 17.29 -11.08 3.48
C ARG A 257 16.43 -11.52 2.31
N PHE A 258 15.83 -10.56 1.61
CA PHE A 258 15.12 -10.77 0.36
C PHE A 258 15.97 -10.22 -0.79
N ASP A 259 16.10 -10.99 -1.86
CA ASP A 259 16.74 -10.58 -3.11
C ASP A 259 15.68 -10.76 -4.22
N PHE A 260 15.53 -9.76 -5.10
CA PHE A 260 14.46 -9.75 -6.10
C PHE A 260 14.90 -9.12 -7.41
N SER A 261 14.23 -9.43 -8.51
CA SER A 261 14.49 -8.81 -9.83
C SER A 261 13.20 -8.32 -10.48
N LEU A 262 13.30 -7.26 -11.27
CA LEU A 262 12.19 -6.63 -12.00
C LEU A 262 12.41 -6.81 -13.50
N ASN A 263 11.34 -6.85 -14.29
CA ASN A 263 11.46 -6.71 -15.75
C ASN A 263 12.06 -5.35 -16.12
N GLU A 264 13.16 -5.37 -16.87
CA GLU A 264 13.80 -4.16 -17.40
C GLU A 264 12.94 -3.47 -18.49
N ASP A 265 12.04 -4.21 -19.15
CA ASP A 265 11.14 -3.70 -20.21
C ASP A 265 9.99 -2.81 -19.71
N ILE A 266 9.82 -2.69 -18.40
CA ILE A 266 9.02 -1.60 -17.80
C ILE A 266 10.00 -0.45 -17.62
N SER A 267 10.45 0.10 -18.76
CA SER A 267 11.36 1.24 -18.80
C SER A 267 10.80 2.36 -17.93
N LEU A 268 11.71 3.07 -17.25
CA LEU A 268 11.34 4.33 -16.62
C LEU A 268 10.82 5.23 -17.72
N SER A 269 9.56 5.67 -17.62
CA SER A 269 9.11 6.72 -18.53
C SER A 269 9.96 7.98 -18.31
N ASP A 270 10.05 8.87 -19.30
CA ASP A 270 10.79 10.14 -19.14
C ASP A 270 10.29 10.94 -17.91
N ASP A 271 9.00 10.82 -17.58
CA ASP A 271 8.41 11.42 -16.38
C ASP A 271 8.89 10.78 -15.08
N GLU A 272 9.26 9.50 -15.11
CA GLU A 272 9.81 8.75 -13.98
C GLU A 272 11.30 8.97 -13.84
N ALA A 273 12.04 9.04 -14.95
CA ALA A 273 13.43 9.47 -14.94
C ALA A 273 13.53 10.88 -14.36
N LYS A 274 12.67 11.82 -14.78
CA LYS A 274 12.59 13.17 -14.19
C LYS A 274 12.18 13.17 -12.72
N PHE A 275 11.19 12.35 -12.35
CA PHE A 275 10.77 12.21 -10.94
C PHE A 275 11.89 11.64 -10.07
N LEU A 276 12.69 10.70 -10.58
CA LEU A 276 13.85 10.12 -9.90
C LEU A 276 15.07 11.06 -9.93
N GLU A 277 15.29 11.84 -10.99
CA GLU A 277 16.34 12.86 -11.04
C GLU A 277 16.06 14.00 -10.05
N GLU A 278 14.80 14.40 -9.90
CA GLU A 278 14.38 15.34 -8.85
C GLU A 278 14.55 14.74 -7.44
N PHE A 279 14.49 13.41 -7.31
CA PHE A 279 14.76 12.66 -6.09
C PHE A 279 16.27 12.61 -5.76
N ASP A 280 17.12 12.27 -6.74
CA ASP A 280 18.57 12.12 -6.54
C ASP A 280 19.31 13.46 -6.40
N LYS A 281 18.80 14.56 -6.99
CA LYS A 281 19.38 15.91 -6.86
C LYS A 281 19.42 16.46 -5.43
N LYS A 282 18.79 15.81 -4.46
CA LYS A 282 18.66 16.30 -3.07
C LYS A 282 19.28 15.37 -2.01
N VAL A 283 20.07 14.37 -2.40
CA VAL A 283 20.85 13.52 -1.48
C VAL A 283 22.30 14.03 -1.31
N LEU A 284 22.62 15.22 -1.84
CA LEU A 284 23.88 15.94 -1.59
C LEU A 284 23.66 17.16 -0.71
#